data_AF-A0A7Y7PM58-F1
#
_entry.id   AF-A0A7Y7PM58-F1
#
_cell.length_a   1.000
_cell.length_b   1.000
_cell.length_c   1.000
_cell.angle_alpha   90.00
_cell.angle_beta   90.00
_cell.angle_gamma   90.00
#
_symmetry.space_group_name_H-M   'P 1'
#
loop_
_entity.id
_entity.type
_entity.pdbx_description
1 polymer ?
#
loop_
_entity_poly.entity_id
_entity_poly.type
_entity_poly.pdbx_seq_one_letter_code
_entity_poly.pdbx_strand_id
1 'polypeptide(L)' 'MTTLEKFLFYFGVALILGSALARVSHVIELEQAYFLMLIGAALEFNGQSRYNRRLRQRIEELEAQPGR' A
#
# COMPACT_ATOMS: atom_id res chain seq x y z
N MET A 1 2.30 -0.56 11.83
CA MET A 1 2.95 -0.80 10.52
C MET A 1 4.46 -0.71 10.66
N THR A 2 5.21 -1.65 10.09
CA THR A 2 6.69 -1.52 10.01
C THR A 2 7.10 -0.51 8.94
N THR A 3 8.37 -0.10 8.94
CA THR A 3 8.95 0.80 7.92
C THR A 3 8.69 0.31 6.49
N LEU A 4 8.89 -0.98 6.20
CA LEU A 4 8.60 -1.54 4.88
C LEU A 4 7.13 -1.41 4.48
N GLU A 5 6.17 -1.67 5.39
CA GLU A 5 4.75 -1.53 5.06
C GLU A 5 4.35 -0.09 4.80
N LYS A 6 4.85 0.83 5.62
CA LYS A 6 4.65 2.26 5.42
C LYS A 6 5.21 2.68 4.07
N PHE A 7 6.44 2.23 3.74
CA PHE A 7 7.06 2.53 2.45
C PHE A 7 6.21 2.03 1.29
N LEU A 8 5.80 0.76 1.30
CA LEU A 8 4.96 0.18 0.24
C LEU A 8 3.63 0.90 0.10
N PHE A 9 2.98 1.21 1.22
CA PHE A 9 1.71 1.92 1.25
C PHE A 9 1.85 3.34 0.71
N TYR A 10 2.72 4.16 1.29
CA TYR A 10 2.86 5.56 0.89
C TYR A 10 3.45 5.73 -0.51
N PHE A 11 4.38 4.86 -0.91
CA PHE A 11 4.91 4.89 -2.27
C PHE A 11 3.86 4.45 -3.29
N GLY A 12 3.02 3.46 -2.95
CA GLY A 12 1.86 3.06 -3.75
C GLY A 12 0.88 4.22 -3.96
N VAL A 13 0.49 4.88 -2.86
CA VAL A 13 -0.38 6.07 -2.90
C VAL A 13 0.26 7.20 -3.71
N ALA A 14 1.56 7.46 -3.52
CA ALA A 14 2.27 8.49 -4.27
C ALA A 14 2.31 8.19 -5.77
N LEU A 15 2.45 6.93 -6.18
CA LEU A 15 2.37 6.53 -7.58
C LEU A 15 0.98 6.73 -8.15
N ILE A 16 -0.09 6.40 -7.42
CA ILE A 16 -1.47 6.58 -7.89
C ILE A 16 -1.77 8.08 -8.07
N LEU A 17 -1.52 8.89 -7.05
CA LEU A 17 -1.80 10.33 -7.10
C LEU A 17 -0.87 11.07 -8.06
N GLY A 18 0.41 10.72 -8.05
CA GLY A 18 1.43 11.31 -8.93
C GLY A 18 1.18 10.99 -10.40
N SER A 19 0.78 9.76 -10.74
CA SER A 19 0.43 9.40 -12.12
C SER A 19 -0.86 10.08 -12.59
N ALA A 20 -1.86 10.21 -11.73
CA ALA A 20 -3.06 10.98 -12.03
C ALA A 20 -2.73 12.46 -12.31
N LEU A 21 -1.90 13.08 -11.46
CA LEU A 21 -1.46 14.45 -11.64
C LEU A 21 -0.63 14.62 -12.93
N ALA A 22 0.35 13.74 -13.16
CA ALA A 22 1.17 13.76 -14.37
C ALA A 22 0.32 13.61 -15.64
N ARG A 23 -0.75 12.80 -15.59
CA ARG A 23 -1.69 12.64 -16.70
C ARG A 23 -2.51 13.91 -16.94
N VAL A 24 -3.02 14.55 -15.88
CA VAL A 24 -3.78 15.82 -15.98
C VAL A 24 -2.88 16.95 -16.49
N SER A 25 -1.61 16.95 -16.12
CA SER A 25 -0.60 17.89 -16.63
C SER A 25 -0.04 17.54 -18.01
N HIS A 26 -0.58 16.51 -18.68
CA HIS A 26 -0.14 16.05 -20.00
C HIS A 26 1.37 15.68 -20.09
N VAL A 27 1.99 15.30 -18.97
CA VAL A 27 3.41 14.89 -18.91
C VAL A 27 3.59 13.46 -19.39
N ILE A 28 2.57 12.62 -19.22
CA ILE A 28 2.58 11.19 -19.59
C ILE A 28 1.33 10.82 -20.39
N GLU A 29 1.44 9.73 -21.14
CA GLU A 29 0.33 9.16 -21.89
C GLU A 29 -0.68 8.44 -20.99
N LEU A 30 -1.89 8.22 -21.51
CA LEU A 30 -2.96 7.57 -20.76
C LEU A 30 -2.58 6.13 -20.35
N GLU A 31 -1.96 5.37 -21.25
CA GLU A 31 -1.52 3.99 -20.98
C GLU A 31 -0.47 3.94 -19.87
N GLN A 32 0.49 4.88 -19.90
CA GLN A 32 1.51 5.02 -18.86
C GLN A 32 0.90 5.35 -17.50
N ALA A 33 -0.09 6.25 -17.48
CA ALA A 33 -0.82 6.59 -16.26
C ALA A 33 -1.50 5.37 -15.66
N TYR A 34 -2.26 4.60 -16.45
CA TYR A 34 -2.92 3.39 -15.97
C TYR A 34 -1.94 2.33 -15.48
N PHE A 35 -0.83 2.14 -16.18
CA PHE A 35 0.21 1.20 -15.76
C PHE A 35 0.82 1.61 -14.40
N LEU A 36 1.15 2.89 -14.21
CA LEU A 36 1.67 3.41 -12.95
C LEU A 36 0.64 3.32 -11.81
N MET A 37 -0.63 3.59 -12.08
CA MET A 37 -1.72 3.41 -11.10
C MET A 37 -1.84 1.94 -10.69
N LEU A 38 -1.74 0.99 -11.63
CA LEU A 38 -1.79 -0.44 -11.33
C LEU A 38 -0.63 -0.88 -10.44
N ILE A 39 0.59 -0.43 -10.74
CA ILE A 39 1.77 -0.68 -9.87
C ILE A 39 1.55 -0.07 -8.49
N GLY A 40 1.08 1.17 -8.42
CA GLY A 40 0.80 1.85 -7.16
C GLY A 40 -0.21 1.08 -6.30
N ALA A 41 -1.31 0.63 -6.91
CA ALA A 41 -2.33 -0.18 -6.25
C ALA A 41 -1.78 -1.53 -5.77
N ALA A 42 -0.94 -2.19 -6.57
CA ALA A 42 -0.31 -3.45 -6.18
C ALA A 42 0.62 -3.28 -4.97
N LEU A 43 1.39 -2.18 -4.90
CA LEU A 43 2.25 -1.86 -3.77
C LEU A 43 1.44 -1.53 -2.51
N GLU A 44 0.40 -0.71 -2.65
CA GLU A 44 -0.50 -0.36 -1.56
C GLU A 44 -1.16 -1.63 -0.98
N PHE A 45 -1.76 -2.45 -1.84
CA PHE A 45 -2.39 -3.71 -1.45
C PHE A 45 -1.40 -4.65 -0.76
N ASN A 46 -0.17 -4.75 -1.27
CA ASN A 46 0.86 -5.58 -0.67
C ASN A 46 1.26 -5.10 0.73
N GLY A 47 1.47 -3.78 0.90
CA GLY A 47 1.76 -3.16 2.19
C GLY A 47 0.63 -3.40 3.20
N GLN A 48 -0.62 -3.19 2.78
CA GLN A 48 -1.79 -3.39 3.62
C GLN A 48 -2.02 -4.86 3.98
N SER A 49 -1.84 -5.77 3.02
CA SER A 49 -1.99 -7.22 3.24
C SER A 49 -1.00 -7.74 4.28
N ARG A 50 0.28 -7.31 4.17
CA ARG A 50 1.31 -7.64 5.18
C ARG A 50 0.95 -7.10 6.56
N TYR A 51 0.44 -5.86 6.62
CA TYR A 51 0.03 -5.23 7.87
C TYR A 51 -1.11 -6.01 8.52
N ASN A 52 -2.16 -6.31 7.76
CA ASN A 52 -3.32 -7.04 8.24
C ASN A 52 -2.92 -8.44 8.74
N ARG A 53 -2.02 -9.14 8.04
CA ARG A 53 -1.55 -10.46 8.47
C ARG A 53 -0.86 -10.40 9.83
N ARG A 54 0.03 -9.43 10.04
CA ARG A 54 0.74 -9.29 11.32
C ARG A 54 -0.15 -8.77 12.44
N LEU A 55 -1.11 -7.92 12.11
CA LEU A 55 -2.10 -7.46 13.08
C LEU A 55 -2.93 -8.64 13.59
N ARG A 56 -3.40 -9.53 12.69
CA ARG A 56 -4.12 -10.75 13.07
C ARG A 56 -3.29 -11.65 13.98
N GLN A 57 -2.03 -11.91 13.63
CA GLN A 57 -1.12 -12.70 14.47
C GLN A 57 -0.98 -12.11 15.88
N ARG A 58 -0.82 -10.78 15.99
CA ARG A 58 -0.74 -10.12 17.31
C ARG A 58 -2.04 -10.19 18.10
N ILE A 59 -3.19 -10.13 17.44
CA ILE A 59 -4.49 -10.29 18.10
C ILE A 59 -4.61 -11.72 18.65
N GLU A 60 -4.30 -12.72 17.83
CA GLU A 60 -4.30 -14.14 18.25
C GLU A 60 -3.33 -14.38 19.42
N GLU A 61 -2.13 -13.80 19.39
CA GLU A 61 -1.16 -13.87 20.50
C GLU A 61 -1.67 -13.22 21.79
N LEU A 62 -2.41 -12.12 21.69
CA LEU A 62 -2.99 -11.42 22.84
C LEU A 62 -4.21 -12.16 23.42
N GLU A 63 -5.04 -12.75 22.56
CA GLU A 63 -6.20 -13.56 22.97
C GLU A 63 -5.79 -14.90 23.58
N ALA A 64 -4.68 -15.48 23.11
CA ALA A 64 -4.13 -16.73 23.62
C ALA A 64 -3.34 -16.55 24.93
N GLN A 65 -3.02 -15.33 25.34
CA GLN A 65 -2.45 -15.08 26.67
C GLN A 65 -3.55 -15.27 27.72
N PRO A 66 -3.46 -16.31 28.58
CA PRO A 66 -4.40 -16.45 29.67
C PRO A 66 -4.21 -15.23 30.58
N GLY A 67 -5.32 -14.55 30.87
CA GLY A 67 -5.33 -13.33 31.66
C GLY A 67 -4.44 -13.45 32.89
N ARG A 68 -3.60 -12.43 33.11
CA ARG A 68 -3.09 -12.16 34.45
C ARG A 68 -4.23 -11.80 35.38
#